data_AF-A0A846WBU1-F1
#
_entry.id   AF-A0A846WBU1-F1
#
_cell.length_a   1.000
_cell.length_b   1.000
_cell.length_c   1.000
_cell.angle_alpha   90.00
_cell.angle_beta   90.00
_cell.angle_gamma   90.00
#
_symmetry.space_group_name_H-M   'P 1'
#
loop_
_entity.id
_entity.type
_entity.pdbx_description
1 polymer ?
#
loop_
_entity_poly.entity_id
_entity_poly.type
_entity_poly.pdbx_seq_one_letter_code
_entity_poly.pdbx_strand_id
1 'polypeptide(L)'
;MPTTAALSVIAADAVLWAALTRRVDRAFVLQLVGFVLFTATAVFAQHADLGAARIAVAAGWIAHGLWDYGHRRADRTVARSFAEFCGLVDVLVGLAVLTVP
;
A
#
# COMPACT_ATOMS: atom_id res chain seq x y z
N MET A 1 -10.24 -7.64 -13.51
CA MET A 1 -10.97 -6.46 -14.04
C MET A 1 -12.08 -6.01 -13.08
N PRO A 2 -13.09 -6.81 -12.69
CA PRO A 2 -14.22 -6.30 -11.87
C PRO A 2 -13.82 -5.92 -10.43
N THR A 3 -12.86 -6.61 -9.82
CA THR A 3 -12.44 -6.35 -8.42
C THR A 3 -11.65 -5.05 -8.26
N THR A 4 -10.70 -4.77 -9.16
CA THR A 4 -9.87 -3.55 -9.09
C THR A 4 -10.72 -2.29 -9.26
N ALA A 5 -11.66 -2.29 -10.22
CA ALA A 5 -12.56 -1.16 -10.44
C ALA A 5 -13.46 -0.90 -9.21
N ALA A 6 -14.02 -1.96 -8.62
CA ALA A 6 -14.84 -1.84 -7.41
C ALA A 6 -14.04 -1.25 -6.24
N LEU A 7 -12.81 -1.72 -6.01
CA LEU A 7 -11.94 -1.19 -4.96
C LEU A 7 -11.57 0.29 -5.19
N SER A 8 -11.30 0.68 -6.44
CA SER A 8 -11.01 2.08 -6.77
C SER A 8 -12.20 3.00 -6.53
N VAL A 9 -13.43 2.54 -6.82
CA VAL A 9 -14.66 3.31 -6.55
C VAL A 9 -14.85 3.50 -5.05
N ILE A 10 -14.74 2.43 -4.26
CA ILE A 10 -14.85 2.50 -2.79
C ILE A 10 -13.81 3.46 -2.22
N ALA A 11 -12.57 3.41 -2.71
CA ALA A 11 -11.52 4.32 -2.28
C ALA A 11 -11.85 5.79 -2.63
N ALA A 12 -12.33 6.06 -3.84
CA ALA A 12 -12.73 7.39 -4.26
C ALA A 12 -13.88 7.95 -3.39
N ASP A 13 -14.88 7.13 -3.09
CA ASP A 13 -16.02 7.53 -2.25
C ASP A 13 -15.56 7.85 -0.82
N ALA A 14 -14.65 7.05 -0.26
CA ALA A 14 -14.08 7.31 1.07
C ALA A 14 -13.29 8.63 1.11
N VAL A 15 -12.51 8.94 0.06
CA VAL A 15 -11.77 10.21 -0.05
C VAL A 15 -12.72 11.39 -0.19
N LEU A 16 -13.76 11.25 -1.03
CA LEU A 16 -14.78 12.28 -1.22
C LEU A 16 -15.51 12.56 0.10
N TRP A 17 -15.92 11.52 0.82
CA TRP A 17 -16.57 11.66 2.12
C TRP A 17 -15.67 12.35 3.15
N ALA A 18 -14.39 11.99 3.22
CA ALA A 18 -13.42 12.64 4.11
C ALA A 18 -13.25 14.13 3.78
N ALA A 19 -13.19 14.49 2.50
CA ALA A 19 -13.12 15.88 2.04
C ALA A 19 -14.39 16.67 2.39
N LEU A 20 -15.57 16.11 2.11
CA LEU A 20 -16.87 16.73 2.40
C LEU A 20 -17.08 16.95 3.90
N THR A 21 -16.60 16.02 4.74
CA THR A 21 -16.71 16.11 6.21
C THR A 21 -15.56 16.85 6.88
N ARG A 22 -14.62 17.42 6.09
CA ARG A 22 -13.41 18.11 6.57
C ARG A 22 -12.56 17.26 7.53
N ARG A 23 -12.51 15.95 7.32
CA ARG A 23 -11.69 15.00 8.10
C ARG A 23 -10.31 14.74 7.48
N VAL A 24 -9.81 15.70 6.68
CA VAL A 24 -8.52 15.62 6.00
C VAL A 24 -7.46 16.27 6.88
N ASP A 25 -6.68 15.45 7.57
CA ASP A 25 -5.50 15.89 8.31
C ASP A 25 -4.20 15.47 7.58
N ARG A 26 -3.05 15.82 8.16
CA ARG A 26 -1.75 15.46 7.56
C ARG A 26 -1.54 13.95 7.47
N ALA A 27 -2.05 13.18 8.44
CA ALA A 27 -1.90 11.73 8.44
C ALA A 27 -2.73 11.12 7.29
N PHE A 28 -3.95 11.58 7.10
CA PHE A 28 -4.81 11.21 5.98
C PHE A 28 -4.15 11.52 4.64
N VAL A 29 -3.59 12.72 4.46
CA VAL A 29 -2.89 13.08 3.22
C VAL A 29 -1.69 12.17 2.95
N LEU A 30 -0.90 11.83 3.98
CA LEU A 30 0.21 10.88 3.84
C LEU A 30 -0.28 9.49 3.41
N GLN A 31 -1.38 8.99 3.98
CA GLN A 31 -1.96 7.72 3.57
C GLN A 31 -2.55 7.77 2.16
N LEU A 32 -3.16 8.89 1.77
CA LEU A 32 -3.66 9.08 0.41
C LEU A 32 -2.52 9.07 -0.62
N VAL A 33 -1.41 9.73 -0.32
CA VAL A 33 -0.20 9.68 -1.17
C VAL A 33 0.33 8.25 -1.26
N GLY A 34 0.44 7.54 -0.14
CA GLY A 34 0.84 6.13 -0.13
C GLY A 34 -0.09 5.28 -1.01
N PHE A 35 -1.40 5.40 -0.80
CA PHE A 35 -2.43 4.71 -1.58
C PHE A 35 -2.28 4.96 -3.10
N VAL A 36 -2.09 6.21 -3.53
CA VAL A 36 -1.90 6.55 -4.94
C VAL A 36 -0.63 5.90 -5.50
N LEU A 37 0.49 5.97 -4.77
CA LEU A 37 1.76 5.39 -5.20
C LEU A 37 1.69 3.86 -5.33
N PHE A 38 1.10 3.18 -4.35
CA PHE A 38 0.94 1.72 -4.40
C PHE A 38 -0.06 1.29 -5.48
N THR A 39 -1.15 2.05 -5.66
CA THR A 39 -2.11 1.79 -6.74
C THR A 39 -1.45 1.95 -8.11
N ALA A 40 -0.66 3.02 -8.31
CA ALA A 40 0.09 3.22 -9.55
C ALA A 40 1.08 2.08 -9.80
N THR A 41 1.76 1.60 -8.75
CA THR A 41 2.68 0.44 -8.84
C THR A 41 1.95 -0.83 -9.25
N ALA A 42 0.77 -1.09 -8.66
CA ALA A 42 -0.05 -2.25 -9.00
C ALA A 42 -0.56 -2.18 -10.45
N VAL A 43 -1.06 -1.02 -10.89
CA VAL A 43 -1.50 -0.81 -12.28
C VAL A 43 -0.33 -0.96 -13.25
N PHE A 44 0.85 -0.42 -12.93
CA PHE A 44 2.05 -0.60 -13.74
C PHE A 44 2.39 -2.08 -13.91
N ALA A 45 2.41 -2.85 -12.82
CA ALA A 45 2.73 -4.29 -12.86
C ALA A 45 1.75 -5.11 -13.71
N GLN A 46 0.49 -4.66 -13.87
CA GLN A 46 -0.49 -5.33 -14.74
C GLN A 46 -0.20 -5.16 -16.24
N HIS A 47 0.59 -4.16 -16.62
CA HIS A 47 0.87 -3.82 -18.01
C HIS A 47 2.35 -3.97 -18.38
N ALA A 48 3.22 -4.18 -17.40
CA ALA A 48 4.64 -4.43 -17.59
C ALA A 48 4.92 -5.88 -18.00
N ASP A 49 6.10 -6.14 -18.56
CA ASP A 49 6.59 -7.51 -18.72
C ASP A 49 6.80 -8.18 -17.34
N LEU A 50 6.90 -9.51 -17.33
CA LEU A 50 6.99 -10.29 -16.10
C LEU A 50 8.20 -9.88 -15.23
N GLY A 51 9.34 -9.53 -15.83
CA GLY A 51 10.54 -9.14 -15.10
C GLY A 51 10.34 -7.82 -14.37
N ALA A 52 9.87 -6.80 -15.08
CA ALA A 52 9.55 -5.50 -14.50
C ALA A 52 8.41 -5.57 -13.48
N ALA A 53 7.35 -6.34 -13.77
CA ALA A 53 6.24 -6.56 -12.85
C ALA A 53 6.70 -7.21 -11.53
N ARG A 54 7.56 -8.23 -11.63
CA ARG A 54 8.14 -8.91 -10.45
C ARG A 54 8.91 -7.94 -9.56
N ILE A 55 9.77 -7.10 -10.14
CA ILE A 55 10.54 -6.10 -9.40
C ILE A 55 9.62 -5.07 -8.77
N ALA A 56 8.63 -4.56 -9.51
CA ALA A 56 7.69 -3.56 -9.02
C ALA A 56 6.84 -4.08 -7.85
N VAL A 57 6.34 -5.31 -7.96
CA VAL A 57 5.56 -5.96 -6.89
C VAL A 57 6.44 -6.20 -5.66
N ALA A 58 7.64 -6.77 -5.83
CA ALA A 58 8.57 -6.98 -4.72
C ALA A 58 8.93 -5.67 -4.00
N ALA A 59 9.24 -4.62 -4.77
CA ALA A 59 9.54 -3.30 -4.23
C ALA A 59 8.34 -2.70 -3.49
N GLY A 60 7.12 -2.85 -4.02
CA GLY A 60 5.89 -2.42 -3.37
C GLY A 60 5.68 -3.06 -2.01
N TRP A 61 5.80 -4.39 -1.94
CA TRP A 61 5.72 -5.12 -0.67
C TRP A 61 6.78 -4.66 0.34
N ILE A 62 8.06 -4.60 -0.05
CA ILE A 62 9.13 -4.20 0.87
C ILE A 62 8.94 -2.75 1.34
N ALA A 63 8.56 -1.84 0.44
CA ALA A 63 8.30 -0.45 0.78
C ALA A 63 7.14 -0.30 1.78
N HIS A 64 6.08 -1.09 1.62
CA HIS A 64 4.97 -1.12 2.58
C HIS A 64 5.42 -1.65 3.94
N GLY A 65 6.21 -2.74 3.98
CA GLY A 65 6.75 -3.24 5.24
C GLY A 65 7.63 -2.24 5.99
N LEU A 66 8.42 -1.43 5.26
CA LEU A 66 9.18 -0.31 5.86
C LEU A 66 8.27 0.82 6.36
N TRP A 67 7.18 1.09 5.64
CA TRP A 67 6.15 2.05 6.06
C TRP A 67 5.50 1.63 7.38
N ASP A 68 5.18 0.34 7.54
CA ASP A 68 4.65 -0.23 8.79
C ASP A 68 5.64 -0.14 9.95
N TYR A 69 6.94 -0.35 9.70
CA TYR A 69 7.96 -0.09 10.72
C TYR A 69 7.96 1.38 11.16
N GLY A 70 7.78 2.31 10.22
CA GLY A 70 7.58 3.74 10.50
C GLY A 70 6.36 3.99 11.39
N HIS A 71 5.24 3.33 11.13
CA HIS A 71 4.02 3.42 11.95
C HIS A 71 4.21 2.85 13.35
N ARG A 72 4.85 1.67 13.44
CA ARG A 72 5.24 1.04 14.70
C ARG A 72 6.14 1.93 15.55
N ARG A 73 7.07 2.67 14.92
CA ARG A 73 7.96 3.60 15.62
C ARG A 73 7.24 4.86 16.08
N ALA A 74 6.27 5.33 15.29
CA ALA A 74 5.48 6.52 15.61
C ALA A 74 4.29 6.25 16.54
N ASP A 75 3.99 4.98 16.83
CA ASP A 75 2.90 4.49 17.68
C ASP A 75 1.55 5.16 17.38
N ARG A 76 1.21 5.25 16.08
CA ARG A 76 0.04 5.96 15.58
C ARG A 76 -0.59 5.27 14.37
N THR A 77 -1.84 5.64 14.08
CA THR A 77 -2.66 5.22 12.93
C THR A 77 -3.15 3.77 12.97
N VAL A 78 -2.28 2.81 13.31
CA VAL A 78 -2.63 1.38 13.42
C VAL A 78 -2.12 0.81 14.74
N ALA A 79 -2.73 -0.28 15.20
CA ALA A 79 -2.26 -0.98 16.39
C ALA A 79 -0.83 -1.48 16.18
N ARG A 80 0.01 -1.39 17.21
CA ARG A 80 1.42 -1.79 17.15
C ARG A 80 1.61 -3.24 16.69
N SER A 81 0.82 -4.18 17.21
CA SER A 81 0.87 -5.59 16.82
C SER A 81 0.53 -5.81 15.35
N PHE A 82 -0.37 -5.00 14.79
CA PHE A 82 -0.74 -5.05 13.39
C PHE A 82 0.42 -4.56 12.50
N ALA A 83 1.03 -3.43 12.85
CA ALA A 83 2.21 -2.92 12.14
C ALA A 83 3.42 -3.89 12.22
N GLU A 84 3.62 -4.55 13.36
CA GLU A 84 4.68 -5.57 13.51
C GLU A 84 4.42 -6.79 12.62
N PHE A 85 3.18 -7.28 12.57
CA PHE A 85 2.78 -8.40 11.72
C PHE A 85 2.89 -8.08 10.23
N CYS A 86 2.25 -6.99 9.78
CA CYS A 86 2.26 -6.58 8.38
C CYS A 86 3.68 -6.24 7.93
N GLY A 87 4.45 -5.50 8.73
CA GLY A 87 5.85 -5.22 8.42
C GLY A 87 6.70 -6.47 8.17
N LEU A 88 6.50 -7.52 8.97
CA LEU A 88 7.20 -8.80 8.78
C LEU A 88 6.71 -9.54 7.53
N VAL A 89 5.39 -9.71 7.39
CA VAL A 89 4.78 -10.45 6.28
C VAL A 89 5.16 -9.80 4.95
N ASP A 90 5.09 -8.48 4.87
CA ASP A 90 5.32 -7.75 3.64
C ASP A 90 6.76 -7.87 3.14
N VAL A 91 7.72 -7.76 4.06
CA VAL A 91 9.13 -7.96 3.71
C VAL A 91 9.39 -9.40 3.27
N LEU A 92 8.83 -10.39 3.97
CA LEU A 92 9.01 -11.80 3.61
C LEU A 92 8.37 -12.13 2.26
N VAL A 93 7.16 -11.65 2.00
CA VAL A 93 6.48 -11.84 0.71
C VAL A 93 7.23 -11.12 -0.40
N GLY A 94 7.68 -9.88 -0.19
CA GLY A 94 8.46 -9.15 -1.18
C GLY A 94 9.78 -9.86 -1.55
N LEU A 95 10.49 -10.39 -0.55
CA LEU A 95 11.69 -11.22 -0.77
C LEU A 95 11.37 -12.52 -1.49
N ALA A 96 10.27 -13.19 -1.14
CA ALA A 96 9.83 -14.40 -1.82
C ALA A 96 9.50 -14.13 -3.29
N VAL A 97 8.75 -13.07 -3.59
CA VAL A 97 8.48 -12.63 -4.97
C VAL A 97 9.79 -12.40 -5.73
N LEU A 98 10.81 -11.82 -5.09
CA LEU A 98 12.09 -11.54 -5.75
C LEU A 98 12.97 -12.78 -5.98
N THR A 99 12.89 -13.79 -5.10
CA THR A 99 13.88 -14.89 -5.05
C THR A 99 13.33 -16.27 -5.41
N VAL A 100 12.04 -16.51 -5.21
CA VAL A 100 11.42 -17.81 -5.52
C VAL A 100 11.15 -17.90 -7.03
N PRO A 101 11.64 -18.93 -7.72
CA PRO A 101 11.51 -19.06 -9.18
C PRO A 101 10.06 -19.17 -9.66
#